data_AF-A0A6V8KBQ3-F1
#
_entry.id   AF-A0A6V8KBQ3-F1
#
_cell.length_a   1.000
_cell.length_b   1.000
_cell.length_c   1.000
_cell.angle_alpha   90.00
_cell.angle_beta   90.00
_cell.angle_gamma   90.00
#
_symmetry.space_group_name_H-M   'P 1'
#
loop_
_entity.id
_entity.type
_entity.pdbx_description
1 polymer ?
#
loop_
_entity_poly.entity_id
_entity_poly.type
_entity_poly.pdbx_seq_one_letter_code
_entity_poly.pdbx_strand_id
1 'polypeptide(L)' 'MRGRRLATLAVAATLALGGIVGLGATPAAADPPGGVLRGVYFDYSFCNNYGFEGAAAGSWDWYYCEQRYSYWFLWTFTY' A
#
# COMPACT_ATOMS: atom_id res chain seq x y z
N MET A 1 -8.83 9.11 46.75
CA MET A 1 -9.73 9.23 45.58
C MET A 1 -9.45 8.05 44.67
N ARG A 2 -10.41 7.12 44.47
CA ARG A 2 -11.14 6.89 43.20
C ARG A 2 -10.19 7.04 41.99
N GLY A 3 -9.81 6.03 41.21
CA GLY A 3 -10.54 4.85 40.76
C GLY A 3 -10.72 4.93 39.23
N ARG A 4 -10.55 3.79 38.55
CA ARG A 4 -10.81 3.46 37.12
C ARG A 4 -9.59 3.58 36.19
N ARG A 5 -8.95 2.45 35.83
CA ARG A 5 -9.35 1.39 34.84
C ARG A 5 -9.04 1.81 33.40
N LEU A 6 -8.71 0.80 32.58
CA LEU A 6 -8.41 0.80 31.14
C LEU A 6 -6.90 0.99 30.88
N ALA A 7 -6.04 -0.04 30.81
CA ALA A 7 -6.18 -1.30 30.07
C ALA A 7 -6.73 -1.07 28.65
N THR A 8 -5.90 -0.44 27.83
CA THR A 8 -6.07 -0.32 26.37
C THR A 8 -4.74 -0.80 25.79
N LEU A 9 -4.66 -2.10 25.53
CA LEU A 9 -4.63 -2.65 24.16
C LEU A 9 -3.30 -2.31 23.47
N ALA A 10 -2.32 -3.18 23.59
CA ALA A 10 -2.10 -4.32 22.68
C ALA A 10 -1.27 -3.90 21.45
N VAL A 11 0.00 -4.30 21.49
CA VAL A 11 0.77 -4.89 20.38
C VAL A 11 0.49 -4.30 18.99
N ALA A 12 1.38 -3.40 18.56
CA ALA A 12 1.69 -3.24 17.13
C ALA A 12 3.17 -3.62 16.92
N ALA A 13 3.47 -4.90 17.18
CA ALA A 13 4.69 -5.53 16.70
C ALA A 13 4.40 -6.14 15.33
N THR A 14 4.41 -5.32 14.28
CA THR A 14 4.59 -5.78 12.90
C THR A 14 6.04 -5.57 12.54
N LEU A 15 6.85 -6.53 13.00
CA LEU A 15 8.09 -6.88 12.34
C LEU A 15 7.79 -7.25 10.89
N ALA A 16 8.76 -6.93 10.04
CA ALA A 16 9.24 -7.76 8.95
C ALA A 16 8.80 -7.41 7.50
N LEU A 17 9.81 -6.93 6.78
CA LEU A 17 10.27 -7.48 5.50
C LEU A 17 9.42 -7.17 4.26
N GLY A 18 9.53 -5.94 3.78
CA GLY A 18 9.38 -5.61 2.36
C GLY A 18 10.42 -4.56 2.02
N GLY A 19 11.58 -4.97 1.52
CA GLY A 19 12.71 -4.09 1.27
C GLY A 19 12.30 -2.88 0.43
N ILE A 20 12.60 -1.67 0.92
CA ILE A 20 12.68 -0.50 0.06
C ILE A 20 14.02 -0.64 -0.68
N VAL A 21 14.02 -1.50 -1.70
CA VAL A 21 15.01 -1.48 -2.77
C VAL A 21 15.01 -0.06 -3.34
N GLY A 22 16.22 0.47 -3.46
CA GLY A 22 16.46 1.89 -3.57
C GLY A 22 15.77 2.58 -4.74
N LEU A 23 15.78 3.89 -4.60
CA LEU A 23 15.57 4.94 -5.60
C LEU A 23 16.16 4.53 -6.97
N GLY A 24 15.38 3.78 -7.74
CA GLY A 24 15.75 3.26 -9.04
C GLY A 24 14.46 3.04 -9.78
N ALA A 25 13.96 4.11 -10.41
CA ALA A 25 12.88 4.02 -11.37
C ALA A 25 13.27 2.99 -12.43
N THR A 26 12.75 1.77 -12.32
CA THR A 26 12.73 0.82 -13.42
C THR A 26 11.49 1.15 -14.23
N PRO A 27 11.60 1.82 -15.40
CA PRO A 27 10.46 2.01 -16.28
C PRO A 27 10.20 0.66 -16.95
N ALA A 28 9.42 -0.20 -16.29
CA ALA A 28 9.11 -1.52 -16.80
C ALA A 28 7.60 -1.67 -16.94
N ALA A 29 7.19 -1.48 -18.18
CA ALA A 29 5.89 -1.78 -18.76
C ALA A 29 4.84 -0.66 -18.59
N ALA A 30 4.64 0.04 -19.71
CA ALA A 30 3.62 1.05 -20.00
C ALA A 30 2.60 1.22 -18.88
N ASP A 31 2.79 2.29 -18.12
CA ASP A 31 1.84 2.73 -17.12
C ASP A 31 0.45 2.84 -17.78
N PRO A 32 -0.63 2.32 -17.16
CA PRO A 32 -1.97 2.57 -17.65
C PRO A 32 -2.16 4.09 -17.80
N PRO A 33 -2.75 4.58 -18.89
CA PRO A 33 -2.84 6.02 -19.15
C PRO A 33 -3.54 6.72 -17.98
N GLY A 34 -2.82 7.63 -17.31
CA GLY A 34 -3.27 8.37 -16.13
C GLY A 34 -2.96 7.71 -14.78
N GLY A 35 -2.36 6.52 -14.75
CA GLY A 35 -1.99 5.81 -13.53
C GLY A 35 -0.53 6.02 -13.17
N VAL A 36 -0.26 6.31 -11.90
CA VAL A 36 1.09 6.41 -11.33
C VAL A 36 1.41 5.14 -10.57
N LEU A 37 2.52 4.48 -10.90
CA LEU A 37 3.00 3.32 -10.15
C LEU A 37 3.46 3.77 -8.77
N ARG A 38 2.83 3.22 -7.73
CA ARG A 38 3.11 3.63 -6.35
C ARG A 38 3.87 2.58 -5.55
N GLY A 39 3.72 1.31 -5.90
CA GLY A 39 4.44 0.21 -5.27
C GLY A 39 4.23 -1.10 -5.99
N VAL A 40 5.07 -2.09 -5.65
CA VAL A 40 4.99 -3.46 -6.16
C VAL A 40 5.02 -4.40 -4.97
N TYR A 41 4.05 -5.29 -4.89
CA TYR A 41 3.81 -6.15 -3.75
C TYR A 41 3.78 -7.62 -4.17
N PHE A 42 4.19 -8.53 -3.30
CA PHE A 42 4.07 -9.96 -3.58
C PHE A 42 2.64 -10.48 -3.36
N ASP A 43 1.90 -9.83 -2.45
CA ASP A 43 0.58 -10.27 -2.04
C ASP A 43 -0.54 -9.34 -2.55
N TYR A 44 -1.62 -9.94 -3.04
CA TYR A 44 -2.78 -9.22 -3.58
C TYR A 44 -3.55 -8.46 -2.49
N SER A 45 -3.73 -9.09 -1.33
CA SER A 45 -4.45 -8.51 -0.20
C SER A 45 -3.70 -7.30 0.34
N PHE A 46 -2.36 -7.37 0.39
CA PHE A 46 -1.53 -6.23 0.75
C PHE A 46 -1.66 -5.07 -0.25
N CYS A 47 -1.58 -5.36 -1.55
CA CYS A 47 -1.78 -4.34 -2.58
C CYS A 47 -3.14 -3.64 -2.44
N ASN A 48 -4.20 -4.41 -2.22
CA ASN A 48 -5.55 -3.85 -2.04
C ASN A 48 -5.70 -3.07 -0.75
N ASN A 49 -5.18 -3.58 0.37
CA ASN A 49 -5.32 -2.89 1.65
C ASN A 49 -4.59 -1.54 1.62
N TYR A 50 -3.35 -1.51 1.12
CA TYR A 50 -2.61 -0.27 0.98
C TYR A 50 -3.30 0.70 0.01
N GLY A 51 -3.78 0.19 -1.13
CA GLY A 51 -4.58 0.95 -2.09
C GLY A 51 -5.82 1.58 -1.48
N PHE A 52 -6.58 0.80 -0.72
CA PHE A 52 -7.80 1.22 -0.04
C PHE A 52 -7.53 2.26 1.05
N GLU A 53 -6.52 2.02 1.90
CA GLU A 53 -6.15 2.95 2.96
C GLU A 53 -5.72 4.31 2.42
N GLY A 54 -4.90 4.34 1.36
CA GLY A 54 -4.49 5.60 0.77
C GLY A 54 -5.62 6.32 0.02
N ALA A 55 -6.57 5.59 -0.57
CA ALA A 55 -7.77 6.20 -1.15
C ALA A 55 -8.66 6.81 -0.05
N ALA A 56 -8.88 6.07 1.05
CA ALA A 56 -9.62 6.54 2.21
C ALA A 56 -8.95 7.75 2.91
N ALA A 57 -7.62 7.83 2.87
CA ALA A 57 -6.84 8.95 3.39
C ALA A 57 -6.73 10.14 2.41
N GLY A 58 -7.26 10.03 1.18
CA GLY A 58 -7.18 11.08 0.17
C GLY A 58 -5.80 11.25 -0.47
N SER A 59 -4.95 10.22 -0.41
CA SER A 59 -3.65 10.22 -1.10
C SER A 59 -3.79 10.00 -2.62
N TRP A 60 -4.89 9.40 -3.05
CA TRP A 60 -5.30 9.23 -4.44
C TRP A 60 -6.83 9.03 -4.51
N ASP A 61 -7.45 9.30 -5.65
CA ASP A 61 -8.90 9.14 -5.83
C ASP A 61 -9.29 7.69 -6.12
N TRP A 62 -8.44 6.99 -6.86
CA TRP A 62 -8.67 5.60 -7.24
C TRP A 62 -7.37 4.80 -7.28
N TYR A 63 -7.48 3.49 -7.11
CA TYR A 63 -6.34 2.58 -7.20
C TYR A 63 -6.70 1.31 -7.98
N TYR A 64 -5.69 0.67 -8.56
CA TYR A 64 -5.82 -0.58 -9.28
C TYR A 64 -4.59 -1.47 -9.02
N CYS A 65 -4.85 -2.71 -8.62
CA CYS A 65 -3.81 -3.72 -8.42
C CYS A 65 -3.72 -4.62 -9.65
N GLU A 66 -2.62 -4.56 -10.38
CA GLU A 66 -2.38 -5.36 -11.58
C GLU A 66 -1.39 -6.49 -11.29
N GLN A 67 -1.72 -7.73 -11.64
CA GLN A 67 -0.77 -8.84 -11.54
C GLN A 67 0.16 -8.86 -12.76
N ARG A 68 1.47 -8.76 -12.54
CA ARG A 68 2.51 -8.98 -13.57
C ARG A 68 3.68 -9.77 -12.99
N TYR A 69 4.16 -10.77 -13.72
CA TYR A 69 5.35 -11.56 -13.38
C TYR A 69 5.38 -12.11 -11.94
N SER A 70 4.23 -12.50 -11.39
CA SER A 70 4.03 -12.96 -10.00
C SER A 70 4.08 -11.88 -8.92
N TYR A 71 4.03 -10.60 -9.30
CA TYR A 71 3.92 -9.46 -8.40
C TYR A 71 2.66 -8.65 -8.71
N TRP A 72 2.22 -7.88 -7.73
CA TRP A 72 1.05 -7.00 -7.77
C TRP A 72 1.51 -5.55 -7.80
N PHE A 73 1.31 -4.90 -8.93
CA PHE A 73 1.66 -3.51 -9.17
C PHE A 73 0.49 -2.65 -8.75
N LEU A 74 0.72 -1.74 -7.80
CA LEU A 74 -0.26 -0.78 -7.36
C LEU A 74 -0.18 0.48 -8.23
N TRP A 75 -1.20 0.64 -9.05
CA TRP A 75 -1.46 1.85 -9.82
C TRP A 75 -2.40 2.75 -9.05
N THR A 76 -2.09 4.04 -9.03
CA THR A 76 -2.90 5.07 -8.35
C THR A 76 -3.29 6.16 -9.33
N PHE A 77 -4.50 6.68 -9.21
CA PHE A 77 -5.06 7.69 -10.11
C PHE A 77 -5.55 8.87 -9.28
N THR A 78 -5.26 10.07 -9.77
CA THR A 78 -5.72 11.34 -9.22
C THR A 78 -6.41 12.11 -10.34
N TYR A 79 -7.66 12.51 -10.14
CA TYR A 79 -8.49 13.17 -11.15
C TYR A 79 -8.60 14.68 -10.92
#